data_AF-A0A1I4YKS1-F1
#
_entry.id   AF-A0A1I4YKS1-F1
#
_cell.length_a   1.000
_cell.length_b   1.000
_cell.length_c   1.000
_cell.angle_alpha   90.00
_cell.angle_beta   90.00
_cell.angle_gamma   90.00
#
_symmetry.space_group_name_H-M   'P 1'
#
loop_
_entity.id
_entity.type
_entity.pdbx_description
1 polymer ?
#
loop_
_entity_poly.entity_id
_entity_poly.type
_entity_poly.pdbx_seq_one_letter_code
_entity_poly.pdbx_strand_id
1 'polypeptide(L)' 'MRIVYTGPFRAVDVPSLGLTAEQGTPIEVPDEPAARLLEQSTIWAEATPPKPATTKTAKEG' A
#
# COMPACT_ATOMS: atom_id res chain seq x y z
N MET A 1 -6.73 -4.85 5.60
CA MET A 1 -6.41 -4.98 4.15
C MET A 1 -5.11 -4.24 3.79
N ARG A 2 -4.45 -4.54 2.67
CA ARG A 2 -3.29 -3.76 2.19
C ARG A 2 -3.66 -3.01 0.91
N ILE A 3 -3.33 -1.74 0.84
CA ILE A 3 -3.55 -0.91 -0.35
C ILE A 3 -2.24 -0.24 -0.75
N VAL A 4 -2.11 0.07 -2.04
CA VAL A 4 -0.98 0.79 -2.59
C VAL A 4 -1.47 2.09 -3.21
N TYR A 5 -0.77 3.17 -2.91
CA TYR A 5 -1.01 4.45 -3.56
C TYR A 5 -0.37 4.43 -4.95
N THR A 6 -1.18 4.65 -5.99
CA THR A 6 -0.77 4.65 -7.41
C THR A 6 -0.93 6.02 -8.07
N GLY A 7 -1.25 7.05 -7.29
CA GLY A 7 -1.41 8.41 -7.80
C GLY A 7 -0.10 9.06 -8.28
N PRO A 8 -0.16 10.29 -8.79
CA PRO A 8 0.97 10.97 -9.45
C PRO A 8 2.01 11.55 -8.47
N PHE A 9 1.68 11.66 -7.19
CA PHE A 9 2.57 12.21 -6.17
C PHE A 9 3.48 11.11 -5.61
N ARG A 10 4.63 11.49 -5.01
CA ARG A 10 5.52 10.52 -4.35
C ARG A 10 4.93 9.96 -3.06
N ALA A 11 4.21 10.78 -2.33
CA ALA A 11 3.56 10.41 -1.09
C ALA A 11 2.34 11.30 -0.87
N VAL A 12 1.31 10.77 -0.24
CA VAL A 12 0.11 11.50 0.15
C VAL A 12 -0.19 11.25 1.61
N ASP A 13 -0.56 12.30 2.33
CA ASP A 13 -1.11 12.17 3.67
C ASP A 13 -2.53 11.62 3.57
N VAL A 14 -2.87 10.66 4.43
CA VAL A 14 -4.21 10.08 4.54
C VAL A 14 -4.78 10.45 5.90
N PRO A 15 -5.51 11.59 6.00
CA PRO A 15 -6.02 12.09 7.28
C PRO A 15 -6.92 11.09 8.01
N SER A 16 -7.69 10.30 7.25
CA SER A 16 -8.57 9.26 7.80
C SER A 16 -7.83 8.18 8.60
N LEU A 17 -6.53 8.04 8.36
CA LEU A 17 -5.67 7.04 8.98
C LEU A 17 -4.52 7.67 9.78
N GLY A 18 -4.31 8.98 9.65
CA GLY A 18 -3.20 9.69 10.27
C GLY A 18 -1.83 9.17 9.82
N LEU A 19 -1.72 8.70 8.58
CA LEU A 19 -0.48 8.14 8.03
C LEU A 19 -0.17 8.71 6.65
N THR A 20 1.09 8.60 6.26
CA THR A 20 1.56 8.95 4.93
C THR A 20 1.66 7.70 4.07
N ALA A 21 0.91 7.66 2.98
CA ALA A 21 1.00 6.60 1.98
C ALA A 21 2.01 6.99 0.90
N GLU A 22 3.06 6.18 0.74
CA GLU A 22 4.06 6.38 -0.30
C GLU A 22 3.67 5.65 -1.59
N GLN A 23 3.98 6.27 -2.72
CA GLN A 23 3.68 5.73 -4.04
C GLN A 23 4.38 4.39 -4.24
N GLY A 24 3.63 3.37 -4.66
CA GLY A 24 4.14 2.02 -4.87
C GLY A 24 4.45 1.26 -3.58
N THR A 25 4.29 1.87 -2.40
CA THR A 25 4.50 1.21 -1.11
C THR A 25 3.17 0.70 -0.57
N PRO A 26 3.05 -0.61 -0.31
CA PRO A 26 1.84 -1.17 0.28
C PRO A 26 1.75 -0.78 1.76
N ILE A 27 0.64 -0.13 2.13
CA ILE A 27 0.32 0.23 3.51
C ILE A 27 -0.75 -0.69 4.06
N GLU A 28 -0.65 -1.01 5.35
CA GLU A 28 -1.63 -1.82 6.05
C GLU A 28 -2.69 -0.92 6.69
N VAL A 29 -3.94 -1.15 6.31
CA VAL A 29 -5.07 -0.29 6.67
C VAL A 29 -6.27 -1.13 7.08
N PRO A 30 -7.10 -0.64 8.03
CA PRO A 30 -8.33 -1.32 8.39
C PRO A 30 -9.28 -1.42 7.19
N ASP A 31 -10.08 -2.48 7.13
CA ASP A 31 -10.92 -2.78 5.97
C ASP A 31 -11.97 -1.69 5.66
N GLU A 32 -12.51 -1.03 6.68
CA GLU A 32 -13.48 0.06 6.53
C GLU A 32 -12.92 1.28 5.76
N PRO A 33 -11.81 1.93 6.19
CA PRO A 33 -11.17 2.98 5.41
C PRO A 33 -10.53 2.44 4.12
N ALA A 34 -10.04 1.20 4.09
CA ALA A 34 -9.49 0.61 2.87
C ALA A 34 -10.54 0.51 1.75
N ALA A 35 -11.76 0.08 2.07
CA ALA A 35 -12.86 0.02 1.12
C ALA A 35 -13.17 1.41 0.53
N ARG A 36 -13.21 2.45 1.38
CA ARG A 36 -13.44 3.84 0.93
C ARG A 36 -12.31 4.38 0.04
N LEU A 37 -11.07 3.99 0.31
CA LEU A 37 -9.92 4.35 -0.51
C LEU A 37 -9.95 3.59 -1.85
N LEU A 38 -10.32 2.31 -1.84
CA LEU A 38 -10.48 1.50 -3.05
C LEU A 38 -11.66 1.93 -3.94
N GLU A 39 -12.72 2.51 -3.36
CA GLU A 39 -13.78 3.21 -4.11
C GLU A 39 -13.18 4.33 -5.00
N GLN A 40 -12.06 4.93 -4.59
CA GLN A 40 -11.29 5.91 -5.37
C GLN A 40 -10.24 5.22 -6.26
N SER A 41 -10.67 4.23 -7.05
CA SER A 41 -9.81 3.35 -7.87
C SER A 41 -8.89 4.06 -8.88
N THR A 42 -8.99 5.38 -9.01
CA THR A 42 -8.10 6.23 -9.82
C THR A 42 -6.71 6.41 -9.20
N ILE A 43 -6.58 6.36 -7.87
CA ILE A 43 -5.32 6.68 -7.16
C ILE A 43 -4.94 5.65 -6.08
N TRP A 44 -5.82 4.71 -5.78
CA TRP A 44 -5.58 3.60 -4.86
C TRP A 44 -5.82 2.28 -5.57
N ALA A 45 -4.92 1.34 -5.34
CA ALA A 45 -5.09 -0.04 -5.79
C ALA A 45 -4.97 -1.00 -4.61
N GLU A 46 -5.59 -2.16 -4.73
CA GLU A 46 -5.44 -3.22 -3.75
C GLU A 46 -4.01 -3.74 -3.84
N ALA A 47 -3.28 -3.72 -2.73
CA ALA A 47 -1.97 -4.31 -2.69
C ALA A 47 -2.16 -5.81 -2.53
N THR A 48 -1.95 -6.56 -3.62
CA THR A 48 -1.90 -8.01 -3.54
C THR A 48 -0.89 -8.37 -2.44
N PRO A 49 -1.28 -9.14 -1.41
CA PRO A 49 -0.35 -9.55 -0.38
C PRO A 49 0.84 -10.19 -1.10
N PRO A 50 2.09 -9.82 -0.77
CA PRO A 50 3.22 -10.47 -1.38
C PRO A 50 3.04 -11.95 -1.09
N LYS A 51 2.85 -12.74 -2.15
CA LYS A 51 3.14 -14.17 -2.11
C LYS A 51 4.48 -14.25 -1.39
N PRO A 52 4.58 -14.90 -0.22
CA PRO A 52 5.72 -14.76 0.67
C PRO A 52 6.96 -14.90 -0.19
N ALA A 53 7.69 -13.79 -0.33
CA ALA A 53 8.92 -13.79 -1.09
C ALA A 53 9.82 -14.72 -0.31
N THR A 54 9.94 -15.95 -0.81
CA THR A 54 10.88 -16.94 -0.33
C THR A 54 12.20 -16.21 -0.13
N THR A 55 12.57 -16.09 1.13
CA THR A 55 13.87 -15.64 1.59
C THR A 55 14.91 -16.40 0.79
N LYS A 56 15.55 -15.73 -0.17
CA LYS A 56 16.94 -16.00 -0.49
C LYS A 56 17.71 -14.73 -0.20
N THR A 57 17.90 -14.52 1.10
CA THR A 57 19.23 -14.19 1.61
C THR A 57 20.22 -15.13 0.94
N ALA A 58 20.97 -14.61 -0.02
CA ALA A 58 22.30 -15.09 -0.36
C ALA A 58 23.20 -13.87 -0.27
N LYS A 59 23.59 -13.56 0.96
CA LYS A 59 24.71 -12.69 1.30
C LYS A 59 25.93 -13.62 1.39
N GLU A 60 27.02 -13.23 0.72
CA GLU A 60 28.42 -13.59 0.97
C GLU A 60 28.91 -15.02 0.70
N GLY A 61 30.06 -15.13 0.01
CA GLY A 61 30.89 -16.32 -0.11
C GLY A 61 31.67 -16.42 -1.40
#